data_AF-A0A5N6NCH8-F1
#
_entry.id   AF-A0A5N6NCH8-F1
#
_cell.length_a   1.000
_cell.length_b   1.000
_cell.length_c   1.000
_cell.angle_alpha   90.00
_cell.angle_beta   90.00
_cell.angle_gamma   90.00
#
_symmetry.space_group_name_H-M   'P 1'
#
loop_
_entity.id
_entity.type
_entity.pdbx_description
1 polymer ?
#
loop_
_entity_poly.entity_id
_entity_poly.type
_entity_poly.pdbx_seq_one_letter_code
_entity_poly.pdbx_strand_id
1 'polypeptide(L)'
;MDDPVEDSEEDPEKDPNEDPDEDPEEDPAFPDHVYKPHKALYGLHQAPRAWYATHTDHLLAKGSTRGAIDQTLFVLREKDDFILVQIYVDDIIFGSTSSVLCKEFEAVMKKKFEMSAMG
;
A
#
# COMPACT_ATOMS: atom_id res chain seq x y z
N MET A 1 39.72 29.24 -12.43
CA MET A 1 40.29 29.79 -11.20
C MET A 1 39.88 31.26 -11.11
N ASP A 2 38.83 31.65 -10.40
CA ASP A 2 37.94 30.87 -9.52
C ASP A 2 36.53 31.54 -9.46
N ASP A 3 35.38 30.90 -9.65
CA ASP A 3 35.00 29.77 -10.54
C ASP A 3 33.45 29.87 -10.86
N PRO A 4 32.61 28.84 -11.19
CA PRO A 4 31.24 29.09 -11.69
C PRO A 4 30.25 29.50 -10.57
N VAL A 5 29.32 30.39 -10.89
CA VAL A 5 28.19 30.75 -10.03
C VAL A 5 27.35 29.50 -9.78
N GLU A 6 27.18 29.11 -8.52
CA GLU A 6 26.16 28.14 -8.12
C GLU A 6 24.79 28.71 -8.52
N ASP A 7 24.13 28.03 -9.45
CA ASP A 7 22.75 28.31 -9.79
C ASP A 7 21.91 27.90 -8.58
N SER A 8 21.44 28.90 -7.84
CA SER A 8 20.56 28.68 -6.70
C SER A 8 19.21 28.23 -7.25
N GLU A 9 19.03 26.92 -7.40
CA GLU A 9 17.73 26.32 -7.69
C GLU A 9 16.75 26.67 -6.56
N GLU A 10 16.04 27.78 -6.74
CA GLU A 10 15.01 28.28 -5.84
C GLU A 10 13.80 27.35 -5.96
N ASP A 11 13.75 26.36 -5.05
CA ASP A 11 12.67 25.36 -4.95
C ASP A 11 11.33 26.10 -4.83
N PRO A 12 10.43 26.04 -5.83
CA PRO A 12 9.24 26.88 -5.84
C PRO A 12 8.33 26.53 -4.66
N GLU A 13 8.04 27.53 -3.81
CA GLU A 13 7.16 27.37 -2.65
C GLU A 13 5.83 26.76 -3.10
N LYS A 14 5.61 25.48 -2.74
CA LYS A 14 4.37 24.77 -3.05
C LYS A 14 3.21 25.43 -2.30
N ASP A 15 2.23 25.96 -3.03
CA ASP A 15 1.12 26.69 -2.43
C ASP A 15 0.37 25.77 -1.45
N PRO A 16 0.18 26.18 -0.17
CA PRO A 16 -0.47 25.35 0.84
C PRO A 16 -1.99 25.15 0.62
N ASN A 17 -2.56 25.65 -0.48
CA ASN A 17 -3.99 25.57 -0.79
C ASN A 17 -4.34 24.76 -2.05
N GLU A 18 -3.40 24.00 -2.64
CA GLU A 18 -3.74 23.06 -3.74
C GLU A 18 -4.68 21.95 -3.23
N ASP A 19 -5.89 21.88 -3.78
CA ASP A 19 -6.87 20.84 -3.47
C ASP A 19 -6.39 19.48 -4.04
N PRO A 20 -6.32 18.40 -3.25
CA PRO A 20 -5.71 17.14 -3.67
C PRO A 20 -6.52 16.32 -4.70
N ASP A 21 -7.67 16.84 -5.13
CA ASP A 21 -8.59 16.25 -6.10
C ASP A 21 -8.62 17.00 -7.46
N GLU A 22 -7.79 18.03 -7.68
CA GLU A 22 -7.66 18.64 -9.02
C GLU A 22 -6.91 17.72 -10.00
N ASP A 23 -7.54 17.46 -11.16
CA ASP A 23 -6.90 16.78 -12.30
C ASP A 23 -5.67 17.60 -12.75
N PRO A 24 -4.54 16.96 -13.09
CA PRO A 24 -3.32 17.70 -13.42
C PRO A 24 -3.52 18.53 -14.70
N GLU A 25 -3.41 19.86 -14.58
CA GLU A 25 -3.39 20.76 -15.74
C GLU A 25 -2.24 20.36 -16.69
N GLU A 26 -2.54 20.23 -17.98
CA GLU A 26 -1.54 19.91 -19.00
C GLU A 26 -0.58 21.09 -19.18
N ASP A 27 0.72 20.88 -18.96
CA ASP A 27 1.76 21.90 -19.18
C ASP A 27 1.76 22.35 -20.65
N PRO A 28 1.39 23.61 -20.96
CA PRO A 28 1.28 24.10 -22.32
C PRO A 28 2.65 24.24 -23.04
N ALA A 29 3.77 24.06 -22.33
CA ALA A 29 5.11 24.08 -22.93
C ALA A 29 5.49 22.76 -23.63
N PHE A 30 4.95 21.61 -23.22
CA PHE A 30 5.35 20.29 -23.73
C PHE A 30 4.17 19.30 -23.92
N PRO A 31 3.29 19.51 -24.91
CA PRO A 31 2.06 18.73 -25.10
C PRO A 31 2.23 17.23 -25.41
N ASP A 32 3.46 16.76 -25.69
CA ASP A 32 3.77 15.34 -25.93
C ASP A 32 4.56 14.68 -24.77
N HIS A 33 4.81 15.38 -23.66
CA HIS A 33 5.68 14.88 -22.58
C HIS A 33 4.94 13.98 -21.59
N VAL A 34 4.88 12.68 -21.88
CA VAL A 34 4.34 11.69 -20.95
C VAL A 34 5.30 11.46 -19.78
N TYR A 35 5.02 12.11 -18.64
CA TYR A 35 5.71 11.84 -17.38
C TYR A 35 5.53 10.38 -16.97
N LYS A 36 6.64 9.65 -16.83
CA LYS A 36 6.63 8.28 -16.29
C LYS A 36 6.67 8.36 -14.77
N PRO A 37 5.61 7.96 -14.04
CA PRO A 37 5.62 8.02 -12.59
C PRO A 37 6.70 7.07 -12.04
N HIS A 38 7.69 7.62 -11.34
CA HIS A 38 8.83 6.86 -10.80
C HIS A 38 8.41 5.87 -9.70
N LYS A 39 7.24 6.09 -9.09
CA LYS A 39 6.48 5.15 -8.27
C LYS A 39 5.03 5.22 -8.74
N ALA A 40 4.34 4.08 -8.81
CA ALA A 40 2.96 4.05 -9.29
C ALA A 40 2.05 4.88 -8.37
N LEU A 41 1.61 6.04 -8.86
CA LEU A 41 0.49 6.78 -8.28
C LEU A 41 -0.80 5.98 -8.44
N TYR A 42 -1.80 6.28 -7.60
CA TYR A 42 -3.03 5.50 -7.40
C TYR A 42 -3.92 5.23 -8.63
N GLY A 43 -3.55 5.72 -9.82
CA GLY A 43 -4.24 5.48 -11.09
C GLY A 43 -4.10 4.05 -11.66
N LEU A 44 -3.18 3.21 -11.17
CA LEU A 44 -3.14 1.80 -11.58
C LEU A 44 -4.24 1.00 -10.85
N HIS A 45 -5.48 1.16 -11.28
CA HIS A 45 -6.68 0.50 -10.72
C HIS A 45 -6.63 -1.05 -10.74
N GLN A 46 -5.66 -1.63 -11.47
CA GLN A 46 -5.34 -3.06 -11.45
C GLN A 46 -4.45 -3.47 -10.25
N ALA A 47 -3.61 -2.58 -9.72
CA ALA A 47 -2.67 -2.91 -8.65
C ALA A 47 -3.37 -3.21 -7.31
N PRO A 48 -4.31 -2.38 -6.79
CA PRO A 48 -5.06 -2.73 -5.57
C PRO A 48 -5.86 -4.03 -5.74
N ARG A 49 -6.41 -4.28 -6.94
CA ARG A 49 -7.15 -5.52 -7.25
C ARG A 49 -6.24 -6.75 -7.27
N ALA A 50 -5.08 -6.66 -7.92
CA ALA A 50 -4.10 -7.74 -7.98
C ALA A 50 -3.48 -8.02 -6.60
N TRP A 51 -3.22 -6.97 -5.82
CA TRP A 51 -2.70 -7.06 -4.45
C TRP A 51 -3.73 -7.72 -3.52
N TYR A 52 -5.00 -7.29 -3.56
CA TYR A 52 -6.08 -7.92 -2.79
C TYR A 52 -6.27 -9.40 -3.17
N ALA A 53 -6.26 -9.72 -4.46
CA ALA A 53 -6.37 -11.10 -4.94
C ALA A 53 -5.20 -11.96 -4.42
N THR A 54 -3.96 -11.48 -4.56
CA THR A 54 -2.75 -12.22 -4.14
C THR A 54 -2.72 -12.46 -2.62
N HIS A 55 -3.12 -11.47 -1.83
CA HIS A 55 -3.26 -11.61 -0.37
C HIS A 55 -4.37 -12.59 0.00
N THR A 56 -5.53 -12.44 -0.61
CA THR A 56 -6.70 -13.28 -0.39
C THR A 56 -6.41 -14.75 -0.72
N ASP A 57 -5.80 -15.03 -1.87
CA ASP A 57 -5.44 -16.38 -2.27
C ASP A 57 -4.40 -17.00 -1.31
N HIS A 58 -3.48 -16.20 -0.78
CA HIS A 58 -2.55 -16.67 0.24
C HIS A 58 -3.23 -17.01 1.58
N LEU A 59 -4.19 -16.20 2.02
CA LEU A 59 -4.98 -16.48 3.23
C LEU A 59 -5.85 -17.73 3.05
N LEU A 60 -6.54 -17.86 1.91
CA LEU A 60 -7.32 -19.05 1.59
C LEU A 60 -6.45 -20.31 1.51
N ALA A 61 -5.26 -20.22 0.90
CA ALA A 61 -4.30 -21.34 0.85
C ALA A 61 -3.74 -21.74 2.23
N LYS A 62 -3.73 -20.81 3.20
CA LYS A 62 -3.43 -21.10 4.62
C LYS A 62 -4.62 -21.74 5.37
N GLY A 63 -5.80 -21.86 4.77
CA GLY A 63 -7.01 -22.37 5.41
C GLY A 63 -7.88 -21.31 6.10
N SER A 64 -7.62 -20.02 5.87
CA SER A 64 -8.49 -18.95 6.37
C SER A 64 -9.87 -19.01 5.71
N THR A 65 -10.92 -18.71 6.47
CA THR A 65 -12.29 -18.56 5.94
C THR A 65 -12.62 -17.07 5.83
N ARG A 66 -13.22 -16.63 4.70
CA ARG A 66 -13.76 -15.26 4.57
C ARG A 66 -14.98 -15.06 5.48
N GLY A 67 -15.20 -13.83 5.93
CA GLY A 67 -16.41 -13.43 6.62
C GLY A 67 -17.65 -13.60 5.74
N ALA A 68 -18.77 -13.98 6.36
CA ALA A 68 -20.04 -14.18 5.64
C ALA A 68 -20.73 -12.86 5.25
N ILE A 69 -20.45 -11.78 5.99
CA ILE A 69 -21.01 -10.44 5.77
C ILE A 69 -19.96 -9.51 5.14
N ASP A 70 -18.72 -9.58 5.64
CA ASP A 70 -17.59 -8.81 5.14
C ASP A 70 -16.59 -9.72 4.44
N GLN A 71 -16.36 -9.48 3.14
CA GLN A 71 -15.42 -10.25 2.31
C GLN A 71 -13.96 -9.81 2.49
N THR A 72 -13.71 -8.65 3.11
CA THR A 72 -12.37 -8.16 3.45
C THR A 72 -11.83 -8.77 4.74
N LEU A 73 -12.73 -9.30 5.58
CA LEU A 73 -12.42 -9.97 6.84
C LEU A 73 -12.17 -11.47 6.62
N PHE A 74 -11.11 -11.98 7.22
CA PHE A 74 -10.71 -13.38 7.22
C PHE A 74 -10.49 -13.86 8.65
N VAL A 75 -10.85 -15.12 8.89
CA VAL A 75 -10.62 -15.81 10.16
C VAL A 75 -9.82 -17.08 9.89
N LEU A 76 -8.63 -17.19 10.48
CA LEU A 76 -7.88 -18.43 10.57
C LEU A 76 -7.95 -18.93 12.01
N ARG A 77 -8.26 -20.21 12.21
CA ARG A 77 -8.34 -20.86 13.52
C ARG A 77 -7.24 -21.91 13.62
N GLU A 78 -6.47 -21.86 14.69
CA GLU A 78 -5.45 -22.87 14.99
C GLU A 78 -5.65 -23.39 16.42
N LYS A 79 -6.24 -24.58 16.52
CA LYS A 79 -6.66 -25.20 17.79
C LYS A 79 -7.62 -24.28 18.55
N ASP A 80 -7.21 -23.78 19.71
CA ASP A 80 -7.99 -22.90 20.58
C ASP A 80 -7.77 -21.41 20.25
N ASP A 81 -6.73 -21.08 19.48
CA ASP A 81 -6.40 -19.73 19.07
C ASP A 81 -7.01 -19.35 17.71
N PHE A 82 -7.16 -18.05 17.48
CA PHE A 82 -7.55 -17.53 16.18
C PHE A 82 -6.82 -16.22 15.85
N ILE A 83 -6.67 -15.97 14.56
CA ILE A 83 -6.25 -14.69 14.00
C ILE A 83 -7.33 -14.15 13.07
N LEU A 84 -7.72 -12.91 13.32
CA LEU A 84 -8.55 -12.08 12.46
C LEU A 84 -7.62 -11.26 11.57
N VAL A 85 -7.94 -11.18 10.28
CA VAL A 85 -7.21 -10.37 9.30
C VAL A 85 -8.23 -9.59 8.47
N GLN A 86 -8.12 -8.27 8.42
CA GLN A 86 -8.94 -7.41 7.59
C GLN A 86 -8.06 -6.65 6.60
N ILE A 87 -8.41 -6.72 5.32
CA ILE A 87 -7.65 -6.13 4.23
C ILE A 87 -8.32 -4.84 3.76
N TYR A 88 -7.62 -3.71 3.81
CA TYR A 88 -8.16 -2.41 3.42
C TYR A 88 -7.25 -1.69 2.43
N VAL A 89 -7.56 -1.81 1.13
CA VAL A 89 -6.86 -1.20 -0.01
C VAL A 89 -5.35 -1.50 -0.06
N ASP A 90 -4.54 -0.75 0.68
CA ASP A 90 -3.08 -0.86 0.76
C ASP A 90 -2.59 -1.39 2.15
N ASP A 91 -3.46 -1.38 3.15
CA ASP A 91 -3.20 -1.76 4.54
C ASP A 91 -3.81 -3.11 4.94
N ILE A 92 -3.22 -3.74 5.95
CA ILE A 92 -3.77 -4.94 6.59
C ILE A 92 -3.78 -4.77 8.11
N ILE A 93 -4.97 -4.85 8.68
CA ILE A 93 -5.18 -4.88 10.13
C ILE A 93 -5.33 -6.34 10.53
N PHE A 94 -4.56 -6.82 11.51
CA PHE A 94 -4.71 -8.17 12.03
C PHE A 94 -4.59 -8.22 13.55
N GLY A 95 -5.27 -9.19 14.16
CA GLY A 95 -5.29 -9.39 15.60
C GLY A 95 -5.45 -10.87 15.93
N SER A 96 -4.68 -11.36 16.91
CA SER A 96 -4.62 -12.77 17.28
C SER A 96 -4.77 -12.92 18.80
N THR A 97 -5.40 -14.01 19.25
CA THR A 97 -5.43 -14.39 20.67
C THR A 97 -4.06 -14.84 21.20
N SER A 98 -3.20 -15.35 20.30
CA SER A 98 -1.82 -15.75 20.61
C SER A 98 -0.80 -14.79 20.02
N SER A 99 0.13 -14.34 20.87
CA SER A 99 1.25 -13.48 20.49
C SER A 99 2.29 -14.21 19.63
N VAL A 100 2.32 -15.55 19.67
CA VAL A 100 3.18 -16.36 18.79
C VAL A 100 2.62 -16.32 17.37
N LEU A 101 1.33 -16.63 17.19
CA LEU A 101 0.66 -16.55 15.88
C LEU A 101 0.71 -15.14 15.29
N CYS A 102 0.62 -14.11 16.13
CA CYS A 102 0.77 -12.72 15.71
C CYS A 102 2.14 -12.47 15.06
N LYS A 103 3.23 -12.87 15.73
CA LYS A 103 4.61 -12.72 15.22
C LYS A 103 4.90 -13.60 14.00
N GLU A 104 4.36 -14.82 13.96
CA GLU A 104 4.50 -15.71 12.80
C GLU A 104 3.76 -15.16 11.58
N PHE A 105 2.56 -14.60 11.78
CA PHE A 105 1.83 -13.92 10.72
C PHE A 105 2.60 -12.69 10.23
N GLU A 106 3.01 -11.80 11.14
CA GLU A 106 3.82 -10.61 10.85
C GLU A 106 5.08 -10.94 10.04
N ALA A 107 5.82 -11.99 10.45
CA ALA A 107 7.02 -12.46 9.75
C ALA A 107 6.71 -13.00 8.34
N VAL A 108 5.56 -13.65 8.14
CA VAL A 108 5.11 -14.08 6.81
C VAL A 108 4.73 -12.88 5.95
N MET A 109 4.02 -11.88 6.49
CA MET A 109 3.63 -10.69 5.72
C MET A 109 4.86 -9.88 5.29
N LYS A 110 5.78 -9.61 6.23
CA LYS A 110 7.08 -8.97 5.96
C LYS A 110 7.89 -9.70 4.90
N LYS A 111 7.97 -11.03 4.98
CA LYS A 111 8.81 -11.84 4.07
C LYS A 111 8.19 -12.07 2.68
N LYS A 112 6.87 -12.17 2.58
CA LYS A 112 6.18 -12.52 1.33
C LYS A 112 5.69 -11.30 0.54
N PHE A 113 5.32 -10.23 1.23
CA PHE A 113 4.66 -9.06 0.65
C PHE A 113 5.40 -7.74 0.92
N GLU A 114 6.60 -7.81 1.51
CA GLU A 114 7.47 -6.65 1.81
C GLU A 114 6.83 -5.58 2.70
N MET A 115 5.72 -5.91 3.37
CA MET A 115 4.97 -4.99 4.22
C MET A 115 5.74 -4.64 5.49
N SER A 116 5.85 -3.36 5.80
CA SER A 116 6.26 -2.88 7.13
C SER A 116 5.11 -2.97 8.12
N ALA A 117 5.44 -3.17 9.40
CA ALA A 117 4.47 -2.94 10.48
C ALA A 117 4.55 -1.46 10.87
N MET A 118 3.41 -0.75 10.83
CA MET A 118 3.27 0.53 11.52
C MET A 118 2.94 0.25 12.99
N GLY A 119 3.63 0.91 13.91
CA GLY A 119 3.53 0.68 15.36
C GLY A 119 3.55 1.98 16.15
#